data_AF-G0M9X6-F1
#
_entry.id   AF-G0M9X6-F1
#
_cell.length_a   1.000
_cell.length_b   1.000
_cell.length_c   1.000
_cell.angle_alpha   90.00
_cell.angle_beta   90.00
_cell.angle_gamma   90.00
#
_symmetry.space_group_name_H-M   'P 1'
#
loop_
_entity.id
_entity.type
_entity.pdbx_description
1 polymer ?
#
loop_
_entity_poly.entity_id
_entity_poly.type
_entity_poly.pdbx_seq_one_letter_code
_entity_poly.pdbx_strand_id
1 'polypeptide(L)'
;MTKWAVFLIFISTPIFAVLQDCSPEESAILQGKCSLHVNELMIFTDDKEVSLEVAKNISKVCQSITKCYEDIQCADAQRNKEMYEQKCQRLDYKNYLLKDCMTKVYDIINDKLVNCTEQFDYSSNNLTTKREAFTSGKSCFMSLVDTNCSSKSIAHFHSNYDSFLNILTVPPANNEKCNLVHDELTAAPCIPLQTTFMAEEMSLVTIMLKRDFSVVKRLRRVCEQLQECTVASCFFSAMNFTIRNEDTCTNIDTIQRKTDFAECHLTTILKANLTNYDCIPSNATMPSFVKRTTKPNFYDDKECAKKVMVGECGQNVTIGFDENWSRQVEL
;
A
#
# COMPACT_ATOMS: atom_id res chain seq x y z
N MET A 1 50.88 3.32 49.13
CA MET A 1 49.92 2.20 49.16
C MET A 1 48.81 2.52 48.17
N THR A 2 48.91 2.01 46.94
CA THR A 2 47.95 2.31 45.87
C THR A 2 47.47 0.97 45.33
N LYS A 3 46.22 0.61 45.63
CA LYS A 3 45.58 -0.63 45.18
C LYS A 3 45.05 -0.44 43.76
N TRP A 4 45.55 -1.23 42.83
CA TRP A 4 44.96 -1.40 41.50
C TRP A 4 43.79 -2.39 41.61
N ALA A 5 42.60 -1.96 41.20
CA ALA A 5 41.45 -2.83 41.01
C ALA A 5 41.44 -3.33 39.57
N VAL A 6 41.57 -4.65 39.39
CA VAL A 6 41.42 -5.32 38.09
C VAL A 6 39.92 -5.49 37.83
N PHE A 7 39.39 -4.76 36.85
CA PHE A 7 38.06 -5.00 36.30
C PHE A 7 38.15 -6.17 35.31
N LEU A 8 37.57 -7.32 35.68
CA LEU A 8 37.34 -8.43 34.74
C LEU A 8 36.07 -8.12 33.92
N ILE A 9 36.28 -7.77 32.66
CA ILE A 9 35.21 -7.68 31.66
C ILE A 9 34.91 -9.11 31.20
N PHE A 10 33.80 -9.67 31.66
CA PHE A 10 33.24 -10.88 31.07
C PHE A 10 32.60 -10.52 29.73
N ILE A 11 33.30 -10.82 28.63
CA ILE A 11 32.71 -10.86 27.30
C ILE A 11 31.88 -12.14 27.25
N SER A 12 30.60 -12.07 27.58
CA SER A 12 29.65 -13.14 27.30
C SER A 12 29.38 -13.15 25.80
N THR A 13 30.08 -14.01 25.07
CA THR A 13 29.66 -14.37 23.71
C THR A 13 28.28 -15.04 23.80
N PRO A 14 27.32 -14.70 22.93
CA PRO A 14 26.06 -15.42 22.87
C PRO A 14 26.37 -16.85 22.44
N ILE A 15 26.10 -17.81 23.33
CA ILE A 15 26.10 -19.23 22.99
C ILE A 15 24.91 -19.43 22.05
N PHE A 16 25.14 -19.42 20.74
CA PHE A 16 24.20 -20.03 19.81
C PHE A 16 24.19 -21.52 20.13
N ALA A 17 23.15 -21.98 20.82
CA ALA A 17 22.92 -23.42 20.98
C ALA A 17 22.75 -24.01 19.58
N VAL A 18 23.73 -24.79 19.13
CA VAL A 18 23.62 -25.57 17.89
C VAL A 18 22.52 -26.60 18.15
N LEU A 19 21.36 -26.41 17.52
CA LEU A 19 20.26 -27.37 17.58
C LEU A 19 20.76 -28.72 17.05
N GLN A 20 20.57 -29.76 17.87
CA GLN A 20 21.03 -31.10 17.56
C GLN A 20 20.04 -31.83 16.64
N ASP A 21 20.53 -32.80 15.87
CA ASP A 21 19.70 -33.69 15.07
C ASP A 21 18.74 -34.49 15.96
N CYS A 22 17.58 -34.86 15.40
CA CYS A 22 16.56 -35.60 16.14
C CYS A 22 17.04 -37.02 16.48
N SER A 23 16.75 -37.45 17.69
CA SER A 23 16.87 -38.87 18.07
C SER A 23 15.89 -39.73 17.25
N PRO A 24 16.10 -41.06 17.19
CA PRO A 24 15.14 -41.96 16.55
C PRO A 24 13.73 -41.89 17.15
N GLU A 25 13.61 -41.67 18.47
CA GLU A 25 12.32 -41.51 19.15
C GLU A 25 11.62 -40.22 18.72
N GLU A 26 12.32 -39.09 18.75
CA GLU A 26 11.79 -37.80 18.28
C GLU A 26 11.40 -37.87 16.80
N SER A 27 12.22 -38.53 15.97
CA SER A 27 11.93 -38.75 14.56
C SER A 27 10.65 -39.55 14.34
N ALA A 28 10.41 -40.59 15.15
CA ALA A 28 9.19 -41.37 15.10
C ALA A 28 7.95 -40.54 15.54
N ILE A 29 8.09 -39.66 16.53
CA ILE A 29 7.02 -38.75 16.96
C ILE A 29 6.70 -37.73 15.86
N LEU A 30 7.72 -37.15 15.23
CA LEU A 30 7.57 -36.20 14.12
C LEU A 30 6.81 -36.85 12.96
N GLN A 31 7.26 -38.02 12.51
CA GLN A 31 6.70 -38.72 11.36
C GLN A 31 5.32 -39.33 11.64
N GLY A 32 5.07 -39.76 12.88
CA GLY A 32 3.80 -40.33 13.30
C GLY A 32 2.80 -39.27 13.75
N LYS A 33 3.01 -38.71 14.94
CA LYS A 33 2.02 -37.89 15.65
C LYS A 33 1.81 -36.52 15.01
N CYS A 34 2.89 -35.78 14.73
CA CYS A 34 2.75 -34.43 14.18
C CYS A 34 2.23 -34.46 12.73
N SER A 35 2.67 -35.44 11.93
CA SER A 35 2.16 -35.66 10.56
C SER A 35 0.64 -35.88 10.48
N LEU A 36 0.01 -36.48 11.50
CA LEU A 36 -1.45 -36.66 11.51
C LEU A 36 -2.18 -35.32 11.51
N HIS A 37 -1.74 -34.37 12.33
CA HIS A 37 -2.31 -33.02 12.35
C HIS A 37 -2.03 -32.27 11.05
N VAL A 38 -0.85 -32.46 10.46
CA VAL A 38 -0.51 -31.90 9.15
C VAL A 38 -1.44 -32.42 8.05
N ASN A 39 -1.71 -33.72 8.03
CA ASN A 39 -2.63 -34.32 7.07
C ASN A 39 -4.06 -33.81 7.26
N GLU A 40 -4.50 -33.65 8.51
CA GLU A 40 -5.79 -33.04 8.83
C GLU A 40 -5.90 -31.61 8.27
N LEU A 41 -4.83 -30.81 8.37
CA LEU A 41 -4.79 -29.48 7.79
C LEU A 41 -4.97 -29.50 6.26
N MET A 42 -4.39 -30.49 5.56
CA MET A 42 -4.50 -30.59 4.10
C MET A 42 -5.94 -30.79 3.64
N ILE A 43 -6.75 -31.53 4.41
CA ILE A 43 -8.17 -31.78 4.12
C ILE A 43 -8.96 -30.46 4.06
N PHE A 44 -8.61 -29.49 4.91
CA PHE A 44 -9.31 -28.21 4.97
C PHE A 44 -8.86 -27.19 3.91
N THR A 45 -7.71 -27.39 3.27
CA THR A 45 -7.11 -26.39 2.36
C THR A 45 -7.58 -26.46 0.91
N ASP A 46 -8.43 -27.42 0.56
CA ASP A 46 -8.96 -27.61 -0.81
C ASP A 46 -10.16 -26.71 -1.14
N ASP A 47 -10.81 -26.11 -0.14
CA ASP A 47 -11.99 -25.27 -0.35
C ASP A 47 -11.63 -23.83 -0.79
N LYS A 48 -12.35 -23.33 -1.80
CA LYS A 48 -12.19 -21.96 -2.32
C LYS A 48 -12.76 -20.89 -1.40
N GLU A 49 -13.81 -21.22 -0.64
CA GLU A 49 -14.46 -20.32 0.30
C GLU A 49 -14.67 -21.01 1.64
N VAL A 50 -14.03 -20.48 2.69
CA VAL A 50 -13.96 -21.11 4.01
C VAL A 50 -14.98 -20.44 4.93
N SER A 51 -15.92 -21.20 5.51
CA SER A 51 -16.87 -20.68 6.50
C SER A 51 -16.19 -20.29 7.82
N LEU A 52 -16.86 -19.54 8.70
CA LEU A 52 -16.28 -19.20 10.01
C LEU A 52 -15.96 -20.45 10.85
N GLU A 53 -16.80 -21.47 10.77
CA GLU A 53 -16.59 -22.72 11.51
C GLU A 53 -15.38 -23.50 10.97
N VAL A 54 -15.25 -23.58 9.65
CA VAL A 54 -14.08 -24.20 9.03
C VAL A 54 -12.81 -23.40 9.34
N ALA A 55 -12.86 -22.07 9.33
CA ALA A 55 -11.72 -21.23 9.72
C ALA A 55 -11.29 -21.51 11.17
N LYS A 56 -12.25 -21.63 12.11
CA LYS A 56 -11.97 -21.99 13.51
C LYS A 56 -11.33 -23.37 13.62
N ASN A 57 -11.79 -24.35 12.84
CA ASN A 57 -11.22 -25.69 12.84
C ASN A 57 -9.79 -25.68 12.28
N ILE A 58 -9.53 -24.96 11.19
CA ILE A 58 -8.18 -24.74 10.67
C ILE A 58 -7.26 -24.16 11.74
N SER A 59 -7.67 -23.09 12.44
CA SER A 59 -6.86 -22.49 13.50
C SER A 59 -6.57 -23.46 14.65
N LYS A 60 -7.53 -24.32 15.03
CA LYS A 60 -7.32 -25.37 16.06
C LYS A 60 -6.31 -26.43 15.61
N VAL A 61 -6.40 -26.88 14.36
CA VAL A 61 -5.43 -27.83 13.79
C VAL A 61 -4.05 -27.19 13.75
N CYS A 62 -3.96 -25.94 13.33
CA CYS A 62 -2.73 -25.14 13.36
C CYS A 62 -2.09 -25.08 14.75
N GLN A 63 -2.88 -24.78 15.80
CA GLN A 63 -2.40 -24.80 17.19
C GLN A 63 -1.89 -26.18 17.61
N SER A 64 -2.53 -27.26 17.14
CA SER A 64 -2.12 -28.63 17.44
C SER A 64 -0.80 -28.99 16.76
N ILE A 65 -0.60 -28.54 15.51
CA ILE A 65 0.65 -28.73 14.76
C ILE A 65 1.80 -28.00 15.44
N THR A 66 1.64 -26.70 15.70
CA THR A 66 2.73 -25.87 16.26
C THR A 66 3.14 -26.36 17.65
N LYS A 67 2.16 -26.71 18.49
CA LYS A 67 2.42 -27.32 19.80
C LYS A 67 3.13 -28.67 19.70
N CYS A 68 2.75 -29.52 18.74
CA CYS A 68 3.40 -30.82 18.55
C CYS A 68 4.90 -30.70 18.27
N TYR A 69 5.28 -29.73 17.42
CA TYR A 69 6.68 -29.48 17.10
C TYR A 69 7.42 -28.70 18.20
N GLU A 70 6.74 -27.82 18.94
CA GLU A 70 7.31 -27.07 20.07
C GLU A 70 7.80 -27.97 21.21
N ASP A 71 7.07 -29.06 21.47
CA ASP A 71 7.41 -30.03 22.52
C ASP A 71 8.69 -30.83 22.22
N ILE A 72 9.28 -30.69 21.03
CA ILE A 72 10.44 -31.47 20.55
C ILE A 72 11.63 -30.53 20.30
N GLN A 73 12.79 -30.82 20.92
CA GLN A 73 13.92 -29.89 20.99
C GLN A 73 14.96 -30.05 19.87
N CYS A 74 14.70 -30.90 18.87
CA CYS A 74 15.63 -31.12 17.77
C CYS A 74 15.46 -30.11 16.60
N ALA A 75 16.50 -29.98 15.78
CA ALA A 75 16.56 -29.02 14.69
C ALA A 75 15.40 -29.15 13.68
N ASP A 76 15.00 -30.37 13.31
CA ASP A 76 13.90 -30.58 12.35
C ASP A 76 12.55 -30.19 12.94
N ALA A 77 12.34 -30.43 14.23
CA ALA A 77 11.12 -30.03 14.91
C ALA A 77 10.99 -28.50 14.93
N GLN A 78 12.05 -27.79 15.31
CA GLN A 78 12.04 -26.32 15.34
C GLN A 78 11.85 -25.72 13.94
N ARG A 79 12.52 -26.26 12.91
CA ARG A 79 12.28 -25.85 11.51
C ARG A 79 10.83 -26.07 11.07
N ASN A 80 10.25 -27.21 11.41
CA ASN A 80 8.85 -27.49 11.08
C ASN A 80 7.89 -26.59 11.86
N LYS A 81 8.16 -26.31 13.15
CA LYS A 81 7.39 -25.36 13.95
C LYS A 81 7.32 -24.01 13.25
N GLU A 82 8.46 -23.41 12.92
CA GLU A 82 8.54 -22.11 12.24
C GLU A 82 7.80 -22.11 10.89
N MET A 83 8.00 -23.16 10.09
CA MET A 83 7.33 -23.32 8.80
C MET A 83 5.81 -23.36 8.94
N TYR A 84 5.29 -24.15 9.89
CA TYR A 84 3.85 -24.27 10.10
C TYR A 84 3.25 -23.05 10.79
N GLU A 85 3.98 -22.37 11.68
CA GLU A 85 3.56 -21.08 12.22
C GLU A 85 3.31 -20.07 11.09
N GLN A 86 4.26 -19.90 10.17
CA GLN A 86 4.11 -19.01 9.02
C GLN A 86 2.94 -19.42 8.12
N LYS A 87 2.83 -20.73 7.82
CA LYS A 87 1.73 -21.26 7.00
C LYS A 87 0.36 -21.01 7.66
N CYS A 88 0.26 -21.24 8.95
CA CYS A 88 -0.96 -21.04 9.73
C CYS A 88 -1.34 -19.58 9.87
N GLN A 89 -0.37 -18.69 10.11
CA GLN A 89 -0.60 -17.24 10.07
C GLN A 89 -1.17 -16.81 8.72
N ARG A 90 -0.63 -17.34 7.61
CA ARG A 90 -1.12 -17.05 6.26
C ARG A 90 -2.55 -17.53 6.04
N LEU A 91 -2.88 -18.72 6.54
CA LEU A 91 -4.23 -19.28 6.47
C LEU A 91 -5.21 -18.44 7.29
N ASP A 92 -4.87 -18.07 8.52
CA ASP A 92 -5.71 -17.21 9.36
C ASP A 92 -5.93 -15.85 8.70
N TYR A 93 -4.85 -15.22 8.20
CA TYR A 93 -4.91 -13.94 7.52
C TYR A 93 -5.89 -13.94 6.33
N LYS A 94 -5.89 -15.03 5.55
CA LYS A 94 -6.81 -15.25 4.43
C LYS A 94 -8.23 -15.58 4.90
N ASN A 95 -8.39 -16.62 5.74
CA ASN A 95 -9.69 -17.21 6.07
C ASN A 95 -10.54 -16.32 6.98
N TYR A 96 -9.91 -15.48 7.80
CA TYR A 96 -10.59 -14.47 8.60
C TYR A 96 -10.68 -13.11 7.92
N LEU A 97 -10.26 -12.99 6.65
CA LEU A 97 -10.34 -11.76 5.85
C LEU A 97 -9.65 -10.58 6.56
N LEU A 98 -8.50 -10.83 7.18
CA LEU A 98 -7.80 -9.83 7.98
C LEU A 98 -7.27 -8.68 7.11
N LYS A 99 -6.84 -8.98 5.88
CA LYS A 99 -6.44 -7.97 4.89
C LYS A 99 -7.53 -6.92 4.69
N ASP A 100 -8.74 -7.36 4.33
CA ASP A 100 -9.86 -6.47 4.02
C ASP A 100 -10.26 -5.64 5.24
N CYS A 101 -10.24 -6.23 6.43
CA CYS A 101 -10.50 -5.52 7.68
C CYS A 101 -9.43 -4.45 7.96
N MET A 102 -8.14 -4.81 7.88
CA MET A 102 -7.05 -3.88 8.16
C MET A 102 -7.01 -2.73 7.16
N THR A 103 -7.28 -2.97 5.87
CA THR A 103 -7.38 -1.90 4.86
C THR A 103 -8.46 -0.88 5.25
N LYS A 104 -9.67 -1.34 5.61
CA LYS A 104 -10.76 -0.43 6.03
C LYS A 104 -10.42 0.33 7.32
N VAL A 105 -9.79 -0.34 8.28
CA VAL A 105 -9.37 0.31 9.53
C VAL A 105 -8.36 1.42 9.24
N TYR A 106 -7.36 1.16 8.37
CA TYR A 106 -6.38 2.18 7.98
C TYR A 106 -6.97 3.28 7.10
N ASP A 107 -7.95 3.02 6.24
CA ASP A 107 -8.71 4.06 5.53
C ASP A 107 -9.29 5.07 6.55
N ILE A 108 -9.97 4.56 7.58
CA ILE A 108 -10.60 5.39 8.63
C ILE A 108 -9.56 6.17 9.45
N ILE A 109 -8.45 5.52 9.81
CA ILE A 109 -7.36 6.15 10.57
C ILE A 109 -6.72 7.28 9.75
N ASN A 110 -6.42 7.03 8.47
CA ASN A 110 -5.77 7.99 7.59
C ASN A 110 -6.67 9.19 7.28
N ASP A 111 -7.98 8.96 7.11
CA ASP A 111 -8.97 10.02 6.90
C ASP A 111 -9.32 10.78 8.19
N LYS A 112 -8.79 10.36 9.35
CA LYS A 112 -9.05 10.93 10.68
C LYS A 112 -10.54 11.06 11.00
N LEU A 113 -11.33 10.08 10.59
CA LEU A 113 -12.79 10.11 10.75
C LEU A 113 -13.25 9.82 12.18
N VAL A 114 -12.37 9.32 13.04
CA VAL A 114 -12.69 8.90 14.40
C VAL A 114 -11.74 9.55 15.40
N ASN A 115 -12.27 10.39 16.30
CA ASN A 115 -11.46 11.21 17.21
C ASN A 115 -10.51 10.40 18.12
N CYS A 116 -10.81 9.15 18.47
CA CYS A 116 -9.92 8.36 19.31
C CYS A 116 -8.64 7.91 18.59
N THR A 117 -8.60 7.91 17.26
CA THR A 117 -7.42 7.44 16.51
C THR A 117 -6.29 8.45 16.53
N GLU A 118 -6.58 9.74 16.72
CA GLU A 118 -5.57 10.81 16.74
C GLU A 118 -4.58 10.71 17.92
N GLN A 119 -4.94 9.97 18.95
CA GLN A 119 -4.14 9.81 20.17
C GLN A 119 -3.06 8.73 20.03
N PHE A 120 -3.10 7.92 18.97
CA PHE A 120 -2.26 6.74 18.81
C PHE A 120 -1.65 6.67 17.43
N ASP A 121 -0.34 6.44 17.35
CA ASP A 121 0.37 6.32 16.09
C ASP A 121 0.33 4.88 15.55
N TYR A 122 -0.84 4.46 15.06
CA TYR A 122 -1.04 3.12 14.48
C TYR A 122 -0.23 2.91 13.19
N SER A 123 0.11 3.99 12.49
CA SER A 123 0.78 3.96 11.19
C SER A 123 2.31 4.07 11.28
N SER A 124 2.88 4.29 12.47
CA SER A 124 4.33 4.37 12.72
C SER A 124 5.12 3.23 12.07
N ASN A 125 6.23 3.54 11.40
CA ASN A 125 7.19 2.53 10.94
C ASN A 125 8.09 1.99 12.07
N ASN A 126 8.15 2.67 13.21
CA ASN A 126 8.82 2.16 14.40
C ASN A 126 7.94 1.12 15.10
N LEU A 127 8.42 -0.13 15.15
CA LEU A 127 7.65 -1.25 15.70
C LEU A 127 7.35 -1.12 17.20
N THR A 128 8.20 -0.45 17.98
CA THR A 128 7.96 -0.18 19.40
C THR A 128 6.81 0.81 19.56
N THR A 129 6.86 1.93 18.85
CA THR A 129 5.78 2.92 18.83
C THR A 129 4.47 2.31 18.32
N LYS A 130 4.54 1.50 17.26
CA LYS A 130 3.37 0.78 16.73
C LYS A 130 2.78 -0.15 17.79
N ARG A 131 3.62 -0.93 18.48
CA ARG A 131 3.16 -1.83 19.55
C ARG A 131 2.48 -1.08 20.68
N GLU A 132 3.05 0.05 21.08
CA GLU A 132 2.45 0.92 22.11
C GLU A 132 1.10 1.48 21.65
N ALA A 133 1.01 1.98 20.41
CA ALA A 133 -0.23 2.49 19.84
C ALA A 133 -1.35 1.44 19.83
N PHE A 134 -1.06 0.22 19.37
CA PHE A 134 -2.04 -0.87 19.39
C PHE A 134 -2.36 -1.36 20.81
N THR A 135 -1.40 -1.37 21.72
CA THR A 135 -1.63 -1.79 23.11
C THR A 135 -2.50 -0.78 23.88
N SER A 136 -2.09 0.49 23.91
CA SER A 136 -2.78 1.56 24.62
C SER A 136 -4.08 1.96 23.93
N GLY A 137 -4.10 1.88 22.60
CA GLY A 137 -5.26 2.18 21.75
C GLY A 137 -6.18 0.98 21.50
N LYS A 138 -5.94 -0.19 22.13
CA LYS A 138 -6.68 -1.44 21.87
C LYS A 138 -8.20 -1.24 21.83
N SER A 139 -8.77 -0.51 22.78
CA SER A 139 -10.22 -0.26 22.81
C SER A 139 -10.71 0.54 21.60
N CYS A 140 -9.96 1.55 21.16
CA CYS A 140 -10.28 2.34 19.97
C CYS A 140 -10.18 1.47 18.71
N PHE A 141 -9.07 0.73 18.55
CA PHE A 141 -8.90 -0.20 17.44
C PHE A 141 -10.01 -1.27 17.38
N MET A 142 -10.33 -1.91 18.50
CA MET A 142 -11.39 -2.93 18.53
C MET A 142 -12.76 -2.36 18.18
N SER A 143 -13.07 -1.12 18.58
CA SER A 143 -14.30 -0.43 18.15
C SER A 143 -14.36 -0.24 16.63
N LEU A 144 -13.23 0.05 15.97
CA LEU A 144 -13.17 0.14 14.52
C LEU A 144 -13.39 -1.23 13.87
N VAL A 145 -12.77 -2.28 14.42
CA VAL A 145 -12.94 -3.65 13.95
C VAL A 145 -14.40 -4.08 14.05
N ASP A 146 -15.04 -3.88 15.20
CA ASP A 146 -16.41 -4.30 15.46
C ASP A 146 -17.42 -3.59 14.54
N THR A 147 -17.11 -2.37 14.12
CA THR A 147 -18.00 -1.56 13.28
C THR A 147 -17.80 -1.80 11.79
N ASN A 148 -16.57 -2.09 11.34
CA ASN A 148 -16.21 -2.01 9.92
C ASN A 148 -15.80 -3.36 9.29
N CYS A 149 -15.55 -4.38 10.12
CA CYS A 149 -15.04 -5.66 9.65
C CYS A 149 -16.09 -6.77 9.61
N SER A 150 -15.76 -7.85 8.91
CA SER A 150 -16.64 -9.01 8.81
C SER A 150 -16.73 -9.74 10.16
N SER A 151 -17.80 -10.51 10.38
CA SER A 151 -17.95 -11.34 11.57
C SER A 151 -16.79 -12.34 11.75
N LYS A 152 -16.15 -12.77 10.66
CA LYS A 152 -14.95 -13.61 10.72
C LYS A 152 -13.77 -12.86 11.31
N SER A 153 -13.47 -11.67 10.79
CA SER A 153 -12.38 -10.83 11.27
C SER A 153 -12.58 -10.45 12.73
N ILE A 154 -13.80 -10.03 13.09
CA ILE A 154 -14.19 -9.71 14.47
C ILE A 154 -13.88 -10.90 15.39
N ALA A 155 -14.37 -12.10 15.05
CA ALA A 155 -14.13 -13.29 15.86
C ALA A 155 -12.64 -13.60 16.06
N HIS A 156 -11.82 -13.39 15.03
CA HIS A 156 -10.37 -13.57 15.12
C HIS A 156 -9.71 -12.54 16.05
N PHE A 157 -9.97 -11.25 15.86
CA PHE A 157 -9.35 -10.19 16.68
C PHE A 157 -9.72 -10.30 18.16
N HIS A 158 -10.97 -10.63 18.48
CA HIS A 158 -11.39 -10.83 19.88
C HIS A 158 -10.68 -12.01 20.54
N SER A 159 -10.38 -13.08 19.79
CA SER A 159 -9.80 -14.30 20.36
C SER A 159 -8.27 -14.34 20.29
N ASN A 160 -7.66 -13.61 19.37
CA ASN A 160 -6.23 -13.75 19.02
C ASN A 160 -5.49 -12.40 18.98
N TYR A 161 -6.01 -11.36 19.65
CA TYR A 161 -5.44 -10.02 19.60
C TYR A 161 -3.93 -9.98 19.87
N ASP A 162 -3.46 -10.69 20.89
CA ASP A 162 -2.05 -10.66 21.29
C ASP A 162 -1.16 -11.34 20.24
N SER A 163 -1.67 -12.39 19.58
CA SER A 163 -0.99 -13.03 18.45
C SER A 163 -0.90 -12.08 17.26
N PHE A 164 -2.01 -11.41 16.91
CA PHE A 164 -2.03 -10.37 15.89
C PHE A 164 -1.01 -9.26 16.19
N LEU A 165 -0.99 -8.75 17.43
CA LEU A 165 -0.05 -7.72 17.85
C LEU A 165 1.40 -8.17 17.72
N ASN A 166 1.70 -9.42 18.07
CA ASN A 166 3.03 -9.99 17.88
C ASN A 166 3.41 -10.07 16.41
N ILE A 167 2.53 -10.59 15.55
CA ILE A 167 2.78 -10.64 14.10
C ILE A 167 3.01 -9.23 13.54
N LEU A 168 2.25 -8.23 14.00
CA LEU A 168 2.39 -6.86 13.52
C LEU A 168 3.70 -6.18 13.96
N THR A 169 4.28 -6.56 15.10
CA THR A 169 5.31 -5.75 15.77
C THR A 169 6.60 -6.48 16.09
N VAL A 170 6.66 -7.80 15.90
CA VAL A 170 7.87 -8.59 16.06
C VAL A 170 8.33 -9.02 14.67
N PRO A 171 9.50 -8.55 14.20
CA PRO A 171 9.99 -8.91 12.90
C PRO A 171 10.43 -10.39 12.89
N PRO A 172 10.14 -11.14 11.82
CA PRO A 172 10.60 -12.51 11.66
C PRO A 172 12.14 -12.57 11.57
N ALA A 173 12.74 -13.59 12.19
CA ALA A 173 14.20 -13.71 12.33
C ALA A 173 14.97 -13.86 11.00
N ASN A 174 14.30 -14.30 9.92
CA ASN A 174 14.85 -14.42 8.58
C ASN A 174 13.75 -14.15 7.54
N ASN A 175 13.75 -12.99 6.89
CA ASN A 175 12.72 -12.61 5.94
C ASN A 175 13.27 -11.91 4.70
N GLU A 176 14.07 -12.65 3.94
CA GLU A 176 14.65 -12.16 2.68
C GLU A 176 13.60 -11.97 1.57
N LYS A 177 12.46 -12.67 1.66
CA LYS A 177 11.44 -12.71 0.61
C LYS A 177 10.33 -11.68 0.76
N CYS A 178 10.19 -11.05 1.94
CA CYS A 178 9.20 -10.00 2.20
C CYS A 178 7.76 -10.37 1.82
N ASN A 179 7.40 -11.63 2.07
CA ASN A 179 6.10 -12.21 1.70
C ASN A 179 5.38 -12.84 2.89
N LEU A 180 5.80 -12.49 4.11
CA LEU A 180 5.17 -12.95 5.34
C LEU A 180 3.99 -12.05 5.71
N VAL A 181 3.10 -12.56 6.57
CA VAL A 181 1.93 -11.78 7.05
C VAL A 181 2.37 -10.51 7.79
N HIS A 182 3.51 -10.56 8.49
CA HIS A 182 4.15 -9.38 9.08
C HIS A 182 4.35 -8.25 8.06
N ASP A 183 4.88 -8.56 6.88
CA ASP A 183 5.20 -7.56 5.86
C ASP A 183 3.92 -6.94 5.27
N GLU A 184 2.90 -7.77 5.04
CA GLU A 184 1.60 -7.30 4.57
C GLU A 184 0.91 -6.39 5.60
N LEU A 185 0.94 -6.77 6.88
CA LEU A 185 0.33 -5.99 7.95
C LEU A 185 1.06 -4.68 8.23
N THR A 186 2.39 -4.69 8.16
CA THR A 186 3.20 -3.47 8.37
C THR A 186 3.09 -2.51 7.19
N ALA A 187 2.87 -3.02 5.97
CA ALA A 187 2.62 -2.24 4.76
C ALA A 187 1.17 -1.76 4.60
N ALA A 188 0.22 -2.36 5.33
CA ALA A 188 -1.21 -2.07 5.24
C ALA A 188 -1.59 -0.57 5.34
N PRO A 189 -0.95 0.29 6.17
CA PRO A 189 -1.24 1.72 6.21
C PRO A 189 -1.10 2.44 4.86
N CYS A 190 -0.28 1.92 3.95
CA CYS A 190 -0.03 2.52 2.63
C CYS A 190 -1.01 2.05 1.54
N ILE A 191 -1.76 0.96 1.79
CA ILE A 191 -2.73 0.41 0.82
C ILE A 191 -3.85 1.42 0.46
N PRO A 192 -4.41 2.20 1.41
CA PRO A 192 -5.33 3.29 1.11
C PRO A 192 -4.78 4.31 0.10
N LEU A 193 -3.52 4.73 0.30
CA LEU A 193 -2.82 5.67 -0.58
C LEU A 193 -2.61 5.06 -1.97
N GLN A 194 -2.25 3.78 -2.05
CA GLN A 194 -2.15 3.04 -3.31
C GLN A 194 -3.50 3.02 -4.06
N THR A 195 -4.60 2.75 -3.35
CA THR A 195 -5.93 2.71 -3.97
C THR A 195 -6.32 4.09 -4.51
N THR A 196 -6.04 5.14 -3.74
CA THR A 196 -6.24 6.53 -4.16
C THR A 196 -5.39 6.88 -5.38
N PHE A 197 -4.12 6.46 -5.40
CA PHE A 197 -3.23 6.65 -6.55
C PHE A 197 -3.81 6.03 -7.81
N MET A 198 -4.24 4.76 -7.75
CA MET A 198 -4.83 4.07 -8.90
C MET A 198 -6.11 4.76 -9.41
N ALA A 199 -6.93 5.30 -8.51
CA ALA A 199 -8.14 6.03 -8.87
C ALA A 199 -7.84 7.37 -9.58
N GLU A 200 -6.86 8.13 -9.08
CA GLU A 200 -6.43 9.39 -9.70
C GLU A 200 -5.69 9.15 -11.02
N GLU A 201 -4.87 8.10 -11.11
CA GLU A 201 -4.20 7.68 -12.34
C GLU A 201 -5.24 7.32 -13.42
N MET A 202 -6.25 6.51 -13.08
CA MET A 202 -7.35 6.21 -13.99
C MET A 202 -8.14 7.47 -14.41
N SER A 203 -8.23 8.45 -13.51
CA SER A 203 -8.91 9.72 -13.80
C SER A 203 -8.19 10.58 -14.84
N LEU A 204 -6.87 10.39 -15.05
CA LEU A 204 -6.09 11.07 -16.08
C LEU A 204 -6.72 10.92 -17.47
N VAL A 205 -7.22 9.72 -17.80
CA VAL A 205 -7.85 9.41 -19.11
C VAL A 205 -9.14 10.23 -19.32
N THR A 206 -9.77 10.67 -18.23
CA THR A 206 -11.06 11.38 -18.28
C THR A 206 -10.95 12.88 -18.08
N ILE A 207 -9.73 13.45 -17.91
CA ILE A 207 -9.51 14.88 -17.67
C ILE A 207 -10.26 15.73 -18.69
N MET A 208 -10.09 15.46 -19.98
CA MET A 208 -10.69 16.26 -21.06
C MET A 208 -12.22 16.15 -21.09
N LEU A 209 -12.76 14.97 -20.78
CA LEU A 209 -14.20 14.71 -20.77
C LEU A 209 -14.87 15.41 -19.58
N LYS A 210 -14.25 15.32 -18.39
CA LYS A 210 -14.79 15.88 -17.14
C LYS A 210 -14.37 17.33 -16.89
N ARG A 211 -13.40 17.84 -17.66
CA ARG A 211 -12.75 19.15 -17.46
C ARG A 211 -12.20 19.34 -16.05
N ASP A 212 -11.79 18.25 -15.42
CA ASP A 212 -11.15 18.27 -14.09
C ASP A 212 -9.63 18.21 -14.26
N PHE A 213 -9.02 19.38 -14.50
CA PHE A 213 -7.56 19.50 -14.61
C PHE A 213 -6.85 19.44 -13.25
N SER A 214 -7.61 19.44 -12.14
CA SER A 214 -7.04 19.33 -10.79
C SER A 214 -6.59 17.91 -10.45
N VAL A 215 -6.98 16.90 -11.25
CA VAL A 215 -6.54 15.49 -11.12
C VAL A 215 -5.02 15.40 -10.97
N VAL A 216 -4.23 16.10 -11.79
CA VAL A 216 -2.76 15.99 -11.75
C VAL A 216 -2.18 16.54 -10.45
N LYS A 217 -2.78 17.61 -9.91
CA LYS A 217 -2.38 18.17 -8.59
C LYS A 217 -2.74 17.22 -7.44
N ARG A 218 -3.85 16.48 -7.55
CA ARG A 218 -4.20 15.43 -6.58
C ARG A 218 -3.23 14.25 -6.69
N LEU A 219 -2.99 13.78 -7.91
CA LEU A 219 -2.07 12.69 -8.21
C LEU A 219 -0.64 12.97 -7.71
N ARG A 220 -0.13 14.20 -7.90
CA ARG A 220 1.19 14.60 -7.36
C ARG A 220 1.27 14.45 -5.85
N ARG A 221 0.27 14.94 -5.11
CA ARG A 221 0.22 14.82 -3.63
C ARG A 221 0.19 13.36 -3.19
N VAL A 222 -0.58 12.53 -3.87
CA VAL A 222 -0.65 11.10 -3.57
C VAL A 222 0.67 10.40 -3.88
N CYS A 223 1.37 10.78 -4.98
CA CYS A 223 2.70 10.28 -5.29
C CYS A 223 3.70 10.55 -4.16
N GLU A 224 3.76 11.78 -3.66
CA GLU A 224 4.65 12.17 -2.55
C GLU A 224 4.38 11.32 -1.31
N GLN A 225 3.11 11.25 -0.88
CA GLN A 225 2.71 10.47 0.29
C GLN A 225 2.98 8.97 0.12
N LEU A 226 2.71 8.41 -1.06
CA LEU A 226 2.90 6.99 -1.33
C LEU A 226 4.39 6.63 -1.37
N GLN A 227 5.24 7.47 -1.96
CA GLN A 227 6.69 7.28 -1.95
C GLN A 227 7.24 7.28 -0.53
N GLU A 228 6.84 8.26 0.29
CA GLU A 228 7.23 8.33 1.70
C GLU A 228 6.76 7.10 2.49
N CYS A 229 5.53 6.64 2.25
CA CYS A 229 4.97 5.50 2.98
C CYS A 229 5.66 4.17 2.60
N THR A 230 6.05 4.00 1.34
CA THR A 230 6.52 2.72 0.82
C THR A 230 8.04 2.54 0.84
N VAL A 231 8.84 3.60 0.97
CA VAL A 231 10.31 3.55 0.86
C VAL A 231 10.98 2.57 1.83
N ALA A 232 10.45 2.43 3.04
CA ALA A 232 10.99 1.54 4.08
C ALA A 232 10.34 0.14 4.08
N SER A 233 9.35 -0.09 3.22
CA SER A 233 8.56 -1.31 3.21
C SER A 233 9.08 -2.31 2.18
N CYS A 234 9.64 -3.41 2.66
CA CYS A 234 10.18 -4.43 1.77
C CYS A 234 9.09 -5.20 1.02
N PHE A 235 7.84 -5.19 1.52
CA PHE A 235 6.66 -5.74 0.86
C PHE A 235 6.43 -5.09 -0.52
N PHE A 236 6.47 -3.76 -0.59
CA PHE A 236 6.25 -3.03 -1.84
C PHE A 236 7.41 -3.18 -2.82
N SER A 237 8.65 -3.25 -2.32
CA SER A 237 9.83 -3.58 -3.13
C SER A 237 9.70 -4.96 -3.77
N ALA A 238 9.29 -5.98 -3.01
CA ALA A 238 9.13 -7.34 -3.51
C ALA A 238 8.00 -7.49 -4.54
N MET A 239 6.94 -6.68 -4.43
CA MET A 239 5.84 -6.68 -5.41
C MET A 239 6.16 -5.92 -6.71
N ASN A 240 7.37 -5.38 -6.89
CA ASN A 240 7.72 -4.45 -7.98
C ASN A 240 6.74 -3.26 -8.05
N PHE A 241 6.16 -2.88 -6.91
CA PHE A 241 5.17 -1.82 -6.85
C PHE A 241 5.81 -0.44 -7.07
N THR A 242 7.03 -0.25 -6.57
CA THR A 242 7.84 0.93 -6.83
C THR A 242 7.96 1.19 -8.33
N ILE A 243 8.26 0.15 -9.13
CA ILE A 243 8.45 0.25 -10.58
C ILE A 243 7.18 0.74 -11.30
N ARG A 244 5.98 0.27 -10.91
CA ARG A 244 4.73 0.68 -11.58
C ARG A 244 4.36 2.13 -11.29
N ASN A 245 4.56 2.60 -10.06
CA ASN A 245 4.26 3.99 -9.70
C ASN A 245 5.38 4.94 -10.11
N GLU A 246 6.62 4.45 -10.20
CA GLU A 246 7.78 5.21 -10.63
C GLU A 246 7.51 5.84 -11.98
N ASP A 247 6.91 5.16 -12.96
CA ASP A 247 6.66 5.77 -14.27
C ASP A 247 5.73 6.98 -14.19
N THR A 248 4.58 6.88 -13.53
CA THR A 248 3.61 7.98 -13.45
C THR A 248 4.10 9.09 -12.53
N CYS A 249 4.63 8.76 -11.35
CA CYS A 249 5.13 9.75 -10.38
C CYS A 249 6.41 10.43 -10.87
N THR A 250 7.32 9.72 -11.54
CA THR A 250 8.55 10.32 -12.13
C THR A 250 8.19 11.26 -13.27
N ASN A 251 7.15 10.93 -14.05
CA ASN A 251 6.71 11.75 -15.18
C ASN A 251 5.64 12.79 -14.83
N ILE A 252 5.32 12.98 -13.54
CA ILE A 252 4.19 13.81 -13.10
C ILE A 252 4.30 15.26 -13.60
N ASP A 253 5.51 15.81 -13.70
CA ASP A 253 5.74 17.17 -14.22
C ASP A 253 5.48 17.26 -15.72
N THR A 254 5.84 16.22 -16.48
CA THR A 254 5.50 16.14 -17.90
C THR A 254 4.00 16.01 -18.10
N ILE A 255 3.33 15.21 -17.26
CA ILE A 255 1.86 15.08 -17.27
C ILE A 255 1.20 16.43 -16.92
N GLN A 256 1.72 17.14 -15.92
CA GLN A 256 1.22 18.47 -15.53
C GLN A 256 1.35 19.46 -16.68
N ARG A 257 2.52 19.56 -17.33
CA ARG A 257 2.71 20.46 -18.48
C ARG A 257 1.72 20.20 -19.62
N LYS A 258 1.47 18.93 -19.96
CA LYS A 258 0.47 18.55 -20.97
C LYS A 258 -0.95 18.95 -20.56
N THR A 259 -1.26 18.79 -19.27
CA THR A 259 -2.57 19.11 -18.70
C THR A 259 -2.81 20.62 -18.66
N ASP A 260 -1.81 21.41 -18.26
CA ASP A 260 -1.87 22.87 -18.26
C ASP A 260 -2.06 23.42 -19.67
N PHE A 261 -1.36 22.84 -20.65
CA PHE A 261 -1.55 23.18 -22.06
C PHE A 261 -2.98 22.86 -22.53
N ALA A 262 -3.50 21.67 -22.20
CA ALA A 262 -4.86 21.25 -22.54
C ALA A 262 -5.94 22.14 -21.89
N GLU A 263 -5.77 22.50 -20.61
CA GLU A 263 -6.64 23.41 -19.88
C GLU A 263 -6.66 24.80 -20.52
N CYS A 264 -5.47 25.33 -20.82
CA CYS A 264 -5.34 26.62 -21.48
C CYS A 264 -5.93 26.62 -22.88
N HIS A 265 -5.68 25.57 -23.67
CA HIS A 265 -6.23 25.40 -25.01
C HIS A 265 -7.77 25.46 -24.98
N LEU A 266 -8.40 24.71 -24.08
CA LEU A 266 -9.85 24.72 -23.92
C LEU A 266 -10.37 26.06 -23.41
N THR A 267 -9.69 26.69 -22.46
CA THR A 267 -10.06 28.02 -21.96
C THR A 267 -10.00 29.05 -23.08
N THR A 268 -8.96 28.99 -23.91
CA THR A 268 -8.76 29.89 -25.03
C THR A 268 -9.88 29.74 -26.07
N ILE A 269 -10.24 28.50 -26.44
CA ILE A 269 -11.34 28.24 -27.38
C ILE A 269 -12.69 28.70 -26.84
N LEU A 270 -12.92 28.60 -25.53
CA LEU A 270 -14.24 28.84 -24.94
C LEU A 270 -14.45 30.26 -24.42
N LYS A 271 -13.38 30.97 -24.04
CA LYS A 271 -13.46 32.20 -23.24
C LYS A 271 -12.54 33.33 -23.70
N ALA A 272 -11.57 33.08 -24.58
CA ALA A 272 -10.63 34.12 -24.96
C ALA A 272 -11.32 35.30 -25.65
N ASN A 273 -10.89 36.51 -25.30
CA ASN A 273 -11.32 37.69 -26.01
C ASN A 273 -10.42 37.95 -27.22
N LEU A 274 -10.79 37.35 -28.36
CA LEU A 274 -9.98 37.34 -29.57
C LEU A 274 -9.73 38.73 -30.17
N THR A 275 -10.54 39.75 -29.84
CA THR A 275 -10.35 41.12 -30.35
C THR A 275 -9.11 41.81 -29.79
N ASN A 276 -8.53 41.29 -28.72
CA ASN A 276 -7.33 41.85 -28.09
C ASN A 276 -6.03 41.50 -28.81
N TYR A 277 -6.09 40.65 -29.84
CA TYR A 277 -4.91 40.10 -30.51
C TYR A 277 -4.88 40.53 -31.98
N ASP A 278 -3.84 41.29 -32.32
CA ASP A 278 -3.54 41.81 -33.68
C ASP A 278 -3.35 40.73 -34.75
N CYS A 279 -2.88 39.54 -34.37
CA CYS A 279 -2.68 38.41 -35.26
C CYS A 279 -3.99 37.70 -35.64
N ILE A 280 -5.10 38.02 -34.97
CA ILE A 280 -6.40 37.46 -35.28
C ILE A 280 -7.10 38.39 -36.28
N PRO A 281 -7.41 37.92 -37.50
CA PRO A 281 -8.13 38.75 -38.46
C PRO A 281 -9.54 39.07 -37.93
N SER A 282 -10.02 40.27 -38.22
CA SER A 282 -11.26 40.84 -37.65
C SER A 282 -12.54 40.05 -37.97
N ASN A 283 -12.45 39.09 -38.89
CA ASN A 283 -13.51 38.18 -39.31
C ASN A 283 -13.42 36.77 -38.67
N ALA A 284 -12.49 36.55 -37.75
CA ALA A 284 -12.34 35.27 -37.06
C ALA A 284 -13.60 34.98 -36.24
N THR A 285 -14.29 33.91 -36.60
CA THR A 285 -15.51 33.45 -35.93
C THR A 285 -15.13 32.42 -34.87
N MET A 286 -15.59 32.61 -33.63
CA MET A 286 -15.55 31.53 -32.65
C MET A 286 -16.52 30.42 -33.10
N PRO A 287 -16.12 29.14 -33.02
CA PRO A 287 -17.05 28.04 -33.22
C PRO A 287 -18.24 28.21 -32.29
N SER A 288 -19.46 28.22 -32.84
CA SER A 288 -20.68 28.18 -32.03
C SER A 288 -20.60 27.02 -31.05
N PHE A 289 -21.05 27.22 -29.79
CA PHE A 289 -21.05 26.23 -28.68
C PHE A 289 -21.49 24.80 -29.05
N VAL A 290 -22.23 24.64 -30.16
CA VAL A 290 -22.82 23.39 -30.64
C VAL A 290 -21.88 22.57 -31.54
N LYS A 291 -20.89 23.18 -32.20
CA LYS A 291 -19.97 22.48 -33.12
C LYS A 291 -18.62 22.24 -32.44
N ARG A 292 -18.50 21.14 -31.69
CA ARG A 292 -17.24 20.65 -31.08
C ARG A 292 -16.13 20.28 -32.08
N THR A 293 -16.33 20.51 -33.38
CA THR A 293 -15.49 19.98 -34.46
C THR A 293 -14.80 21.05 -35.31
N THR A 294 -15.06 22.34 -35.09
CA THR A 294 -14.38 23.40 -35.85
C THR A 294 -13.29 24.03 -34.99
N LYS A 295 -12.03 23.82 -35.38
CA LYS A 295 -10.87 24.54 -34.85
C LYS A 295 -11.06 26.04 -35.17
N PRO A 296 -10.87 26.97 -34.22
CA PRO A 296 -10.91 28.40 -34.56
C PRO A 296 -9.83 28.73 -35.59
N ASN A 297 -10.12 29.57 -36.59
CA ASN A 297 -9.17 29.86 -37.68
C ASN A 297 -7.82 30.44 -37.21
N PHE A 298 -7.75 31.07 -36.03
CA PHE A 298 -6.48 31.57 -35.49
C PHE A 298 -5.53 30.47 -35.03
N TYR A 299 -6.03 29.24 -34.83
CA TYR A 299 -5.21 28.08 -34.51
C TYR A 299 -4.50 27.50 -35.74
N ASP A 300 -4.71 28.04 -36.94
CA ASP A 300 -3.95 27.66 -38.14
C ASP A 300 -2.58 28.37 -38.19
N ASP A 301 -2.43 29.47 -37.44
CA ASP A 301 -1.16 30.14 -37.20
C ASP A 301 -0.65 29.77 -35.81
N LYS A 302 0.41 28.96 -35.78
CA LYS A 302 1.07 28.51 -34.54
C LYS A 302 1.54 29.67 -33.66
N GLU A 303 2.11 30.72 -34.25
CA GLU A 303 2.64 31.86 -33.48
C GLU A 303 1.50 32.73 -32.96
N CYS A 304 0.43 32.89 -33.73
CA CYS A 304 -0.76 33.58 -33.24
C CYS A 304 -1.41 32.81 -32.08
N ALA A 305 -1.61 31.50 -32.22
CA ALA A 305 -2.16 30.67 -31.15
C ALA A 305 -1.29 30.70 -29.89
N LYS A 306 0.05 30.69 -30.05
CA LYS A 306 0.99 30.86 -28.94
C LYS A 306 0.80 32.21 -28.24
N LYS A 307 0.71 33.30 -29.00
CA LYS A 307 0.50 34.65 -28.47
C LYS A 307 -0.80 34.75 -27.67
N VAL A 308 -1.88 34.18 -28.20
CA VAL A 308 -3.20 34.16 -27.54
C VAL A 308 -3.14 33.32 -26.26
N MET A 309 -2.64 32.09 -26.32
CA MET A 309 -2.54 31.22 -25.13
C MET A 309 -1.66 31.84 -24.04
N VAL A 310 -0.57 32.52 -24.39
CA VAL A 310 0.25 33.26 -23.42
C VAL A 310 -0.49 34.44 -22.81
N GLY A 311 -1.26 35.18 -23.62
CA GLY A 311 -2.06 36.31 -23.13
C GLY A 311 -3.18 35.89 -22.18
N GLU A 312 -3.84 34.77 -22.44
CA GLU A 312 -4.97 34.28 -21.63
C GLU A 312 -4.53 33.47 -20.41
N CYS A 313 -3.45 32.69 -20.51
CA CYS A 313 -3.05 31.71 -19.50
C CYS A 313 -1.70 32.01 -18.84
N GLY A 314 -0.98 33.03 -19.31
CA GLY A 314 0.35 33.40 -18.82
C GLY A 314 1.49 32.60 -19.44
N GLN A 315 2.73 32.91 -19.03
CA GLN A 315 3.94 32.37 -19.66
C GLN A 315 4.17 30.88 -19.44
N ASN A 316 3.60 30.27 -18.40
CA ASN A 316 3.85 28.85 -18.09
C ASN A 316 3.42 27.91 -19.23
N VAL A 317 2.45 28.32 -20.05
CA VAL A 317 1.99 27.54 -21.21
C VAL A 317 3.02 27.47 -22.35
N THR A 318 4.06 28.32 -22.31
CA THR A 318 5.16 28.28 -23.31
C THR A 318 6.08 27.08 -23.12
N ILE A 319 6.12 26.50 -21.90
CA ILE A 319 6.99 25.38 -21.58
C ILE A 319 6.46 24.12 -22.27
N GLY A 320 7.19 23.64 -23.28
CA GLY A 320 6.77 22.50 -24.09
C GLY A 320 5.65 22.81 -25.09
N PHE A 321 5.38 24.10 -25.37
CA PHE A 321 4.35 24.52 -26.32
C PHE A 321 4.54 23.86 -27.69
N ASP A 322 5.75 23.89 -28.24
CA ASP A 322 6.03 23.37 -29.58
C ASP A 322 5.81 21.86 -29.69
N GLU A 323 6.19 21.11 -28.65
CA GLU A 323 5.96 19.66 -28.58
C GLU A 323 4.47 19.32 -28.42
N ASN A 324 3.76 20.03 -27.54
CA ASN A 324 2.34 19.80 -27.30
C ASN A 324 1.49 20.23 -28.51
N TRP A 325 1.86 21.33 -29.17
CA TRP A 325 1.22 21.81 -30.39
C TRP A 325 1.33 20.80 -31.54
N SER A 326 2.53 20.26 -31.76
CA SER A 326 2.79 19.29 -32.83
C SER A 326 1.97 18.00 -32.65
N ARG A 327 1.73 17.57 -31.40
CA ARG A 327 0.92 16.39 -31.07
C ARG A 327 -0.58 16.59 -31.26
N GLN A 328 -1.08 17.83 -31.31
CA GLN A 328 -2.49 18.09 -31.62
C GLN A 328 -2.85 17.92 -33.10
N VAL A 329 -1.85 17.80 -33.98
CA VAL A 329 -2.04 17.62 -35.43
C VAL A 329 -2.30 16.15 -35.81
N GLU A 330 -2.16 15.22 -34.86
CA GLU A 330 -2.33 13.77 -35.07
C GLU A 330 -3.66 13.19 -34.52
N LEU A 331 -4.55 14.01 -33.98
CA LEU A 331 -5.93 13.68 -33.58
C LEU A 331 -6.92 14.43 -34.48
#